data_AF-A0A1C9JBM3-F1
#
_entry.id   AF-A0A1C9JBM3-F1
#
_cell.length_a   1.000
_cell.length_b   1.000
_cell.length_c   1.000
_cell.angle_alpha   90.00
_cell.angle_beta   90.00
_cell.angle_gamma   90.00
#
_symmetry.space_group_name_H-M   'P 1'
#
loop_
_entity.id
_entity.type
_entity.pdbx_description
1 polymer ?
#
loop_
_entity_poly.entity_id
_entity_poly.type
_entity_poly.pdbx_seq_one_letter_code
_entity_poly.pdbx_strand_id
1 'polypeptide(L)' 'MVEPLLVGIVLGLVPVTIGGLFVTAYLQYKRGDRIV' A
#
# COMPACT_ATOMS: atom_id res chain seq x y z
N MET A 1 20.34 20.18 -2.79
CA MET A 1 19.37 20.33 -3.90
C MET A 1 18.23 19.34 -3.68
N VAL A 2 16.99 19.74 -3.97
CA VAL A 2 15.80 18.87 -3.85
C VAL A 2 15.39 18.51 -5.27
N GLU A 3 15.42 17.22 -5.59
CA GLU A 3 15.11 16.71 -6.94
C GLU A 3 13.61 16.45 -7.07
N PRO A 4 12.85 17.28 -7.83
CA PRO A 4 11.38 17.19 -7.84
C PRO A 4 10.87 15.86 -8.37
N LEU A 5 11.55 15.28 -9.36
CA LEU A 5 11.21 13.98 -9.92
C LEU A 5 11.36 12.85 -8.89
N LEU A 6 12.45 12.85 -8.13
CA LEU A 6 12.70 11.86 -7.08
C LEU A 6 11.64 11.96 -5.98
N VAL A 7 11.33 13.19 -5.55
CA VAL A 7 10.29 13.42 -4.52
C VAL A 7 8.92 12.97 -5.03
N GLY A 8 8.56 13.28 -6.28
CA GLY A 8 7.30 12.85 -6.88
C GLY A 8 7.15 11.33 -6.93
N ILE A 9 8.22 10.62 -7.31
CA ILE A 9 8.21 9.14 -7.35
C ILE A 9 8.03 8.56 -5.94
N VAL A 10 8.76 9.08 -4.95
CA VAL A 10 8.65 8.62 -3.56
C VAL A 10 7.25 8.88 -3.01
N LEU A 11 6.70 10.08 -3.22
CA LEU A 11 5.36 10.44 -2.78
C LEU A 11 4.26 9.68 -3.53
N GLY A 12 4.51 9.16 -4.74
CA GLY A 12 3.57 8.29 -5.45
C GLY A 12 3.65 6.83 -4.97
N LEU A 13 4.85 6.27 -4.97
CA LEU A 13 5.09 4.84 -4.71
C LEU A 13 4.84 4.44 -3.24
N VAL A 14 5.22 5.28 -2.28
CA VAL A 14 5.04 4.96 -0.86
C VAL A 14 3.56 4.78 -0.49
N PRO A 15 2.64 5.73 -0.74
CA PRO A 15 1.24 5.56 -0.37
C PRO A 15 0.53 4.49 -1.20
N VAL A 16 0.88 4.28 -2.48
CA VAL A 16 0.24 3.21 -3.28
C VAL A 16 0.64 1.82 -2.76
N THR A 17 1.90 1.61 -2.37
CA THR A 17 2.34 0.35 -1.77
C THR A 17 1.67 0.12 -0.42
N ILE A 18 1.61 1.14 0.44
CA ILE A 18 0.91 1.05 1.73
C ILE A 18 -0.57 0.70 1.51
N GLY A 19 -1.25 1.40 0.61
CA GLY A 19 -2.64 1.12 0.25
C GLY A 19 -2.84 -0.32 -0.23
N GLY A 20 -1.97 -0.81 -1.13
CA GLY A 20 -2.00 -2.20 -1.61
C GLY A 20 -1.80 -3.24 -0.51
N LEU A 21 -0.88 -2.99 0.42
CA LEU A 21 -0.65 -3.86 1.59
C LEU A 21 -1.88 -3.91 2.51
N PHE A 22 -2.51 -2.77 2.78
CA PHE A 22 -3.75 -2.74 3.57
C PHE A 22 -4.91 -3.45 2.87
N VAL A 23 -5.06 -3.27 1.55
CA VAL A 23 -6.10 -3.98 0.78
C VAL A 23 -5.88 -5.49 0.86
N THR A 24 -4.66 -5.97 0.63
CA THR A 24 -4.36 -7.41 0.69
C THR A 24 -4.50 -7.96 2.11
N ALA A 25 -4.09 -7.22 3.15
CA ALA A 25 -4.31 -7.59 4.54
C ALA A 25 -5.81 -7.66 4.88
N TYR A 26 -6.62 -6.70 4.41
CA TYR A 26 -8.08 -6.70 4.62
C TYR A 26 -8.77 -7.88 3.92
N LEU A 27 -8.36 -8.20 2.69
CA LEU A 27 -8.88 -9.36 1.98
C LEU A 27 -8.49 -10.67 2.66
N GLN A 28 -7.26 -10.76 3.20
CA GLN A 28 -6.83 -11.90 4.01
C GLN A 28 -7.62 -12.01 5.31
N TYR A 29 -7.87 -10.89 6.01
CA TYR A 29 -8.71 -10.85 7.20
C TYR A 29 -10.11 -11.40 6.93
N LYS A 30 -10.78 -10.88 5.88
CA LYS A 30 -12.12 -11.36 5.47
C LYS A 30 -12.16 -12.81 5.02
N ARG A 31 -11.05 -13.35 4.50
CA ARG A 31 -10.96 -14.76 4.11
C ARG A 31 -10.71 -15.65 5.33
N GLY A 32 -9.86 -15.22 6.27
CA GLY A 32 -9.63 -15.92 7.54
C GLY A 32 -10.90 -16.04 8.39
N ASP A 33 -11.75 -15.03 8.35
CA ASP A 33 -13.09 -15.01 8.99
C ASP A 33 -14.06 -16.06 8.40
N ARG A 34 -13.79 -16.61 7.21
CA ARG A 34 -14.60 -17.67 6.58
C ARG A 34 -14.10 -19.09 6.85
N ILE A 35 -13.01 -19.25 7.61
CA ILE A 35 -12.43 -20.56 7.96
C ILE A 35 -12.84 -20.99 9.38
N VAL A 36 -13.97 -20.48 9.86
CA VAL A 36 -14.68 -20.91 11.08
C VAL A 36 -16.08 -21.39 10.75
#